data_AF-F0YKV3-F1
#
_entry.id   AF-F0YKV3-F1
#
_cell.length_a   1.000
_cell.length_b   1.000
_cell.length_c   1.000
_cell.angle_alpha   90.00
_cell.angle_beta   90.00
_cell.angle_gamma   90.00
#
_symmetry.space_group_name_H-M   'P 1'
#
loop_
_entity.id
_entity.type
_entity.pdbx_description
1 polymer ?
#
loop_
_entity_poly.entity_id
_entity_poly.type
_entity_poly.pdbx_seq_one_letter_code
_entity_poly.pdbx_strand_id
1 'polypeptide(L)'
;MTLQLYTYPGNFRAFKALVAAEYVGVDIDVPDFDMEKTAKTPSFLAMSPMGKVPVLKTPQGAIFESNAIARYVARLRKDSEIYGRTFYESALIDSWVDFCAHELELPCTMWVYPIIGYMPFNAAAFAKAKEHVSDALDSLERHLVDKTYIVGDAITLADITLVSALVYPAKLAMDKLFRARFPNVFRWFDLCVHQPQFVAVIGDVALAESEMLPASASNASRDKKEKLPKKEKAKVEQPTEPKPEKKKDHPLKILDKEEPSEFVGDVWKKVYSNNPPDVWKKQFWEMYDPKGWSLWACRFKYNHENEKQFMCANAIGGFVQRSDAVRKWAFGAMFVTGSEQDLPIEISGVWLMRGQSVEHLKDANDDALCYTWTKIDHTSQEMMDFVAEYWAADVDGYLEGKLVTDGKVFK
;
A
#
# COMPACT_ATOMS: atom_id res chain seq x y z
N MET A 1 -24.94 -30.00 -23.64
CA MET A 1 -25.16 -28.56 -23.36
C MET A 1 -23.91 -28.05 -22.68
N THR A 2 -23.35 -26.95 -23.17
CA THR A 2 -22.14 -26.32 -22.64
C THR A 2 -22.40 -25.77 -21.24
N LEU A 3 -21.35 -25.70 -20.42
CA LEU A 3 -21.38 -24.98 -19.15
C LEU A 3 -21.45 -23.47 -19.43
N GLN A 4 -22.30 -22.74 -18.72
CA GLN A 4 -22.41 -21.27 -18.88
C GLN A 4 -22.12 -20.57 -17.56
N LEU A 5 -21.18 -19.61 -17.53
CA LEU A 5 -20.77 -18.86 -16.34
C LEU A 5 -21.23 -17.40 -16.43
N TYR A 6 -22.33 -17.08 -15.76
CA TYR A 6 -22.85 -15.71 -15.72
C TYR A 6 -21.99 -14.84 -14.80
N THR A 7 -21.33 -13.83 -15.36
CA THR A 7 -20.49 -12.87 -14.65
C THR A 7 -20.26 -11.60 -15.50
N TYR A 8 -19.90 -10.49 -14.86
CA TYR A 8 -19.32 -9.34 -15.57
C TYR A 8 -17.83 -9.60 -15.93
N PRO A 9 -17.29 -8.94 -16.98
CA PRO A 9 -15.88 -9.04 -17.37
C PRO A 9 -14.91 -8.61 -16.26
N GLY A 10 -13.77 -9.30 -16.13
CA GLY A 10 -12.77 -8.98 -15.11
C GLY A 10 -13.18 -9.33 -13.66
N ASN A 11 -14.28 -10.04 -13.44
CA ASN A 11 -14.62 -10.50 -12.10
C ASN A 11 -13.59 -11.52 -11.60
N PHE A 12 -12.73 -11.12 -10.66
CA PHE A 12 -11.67 -12.01 -10.14
C PHE A 12 -12.22 -13.29 -9.50
N ARG A 13 -13.48 -13.28 -9.04
CA ARG A 13 -14.15 -14.48 -8.52
C ARG A 13 -14.48 -15.50 -9.61
N ALA A 14 -14.64 -15.06 -10.86
CA ALA A 14 -14.82 -15.92 -12.02
C ALA A 14 -13.50 -16.52 -12.51
N PHE A 15 -12.37 -15.79 -12.38
CA PHE A 15 -11.03 -16.33 -12.72
C PHE A 15 -10.76 -17.67 -12.03
N LYS A 16 -11.18 -17.82 -10.76
CA LYS A 16 -11.06 -19.08 -9.99
C LYS A 16 -11.67 -20.31 -10.69
N ALA A 17 -12.77 -20.12 -11.42
CA ALA A 17 -13.42 -21.18 -12.18
C ALA A 17 -12.88 -21.34 -13.61
N LEU A 18 -12.54 -20.22 -14.26
CA LEU A 18 -12.07 -20.20 -15.65
C LEU A 18 -10.62 -20.73 -15.76
N VAL A 19 -9.70 -20.31 -14.88
CA VAL A 19 -8.33 -20.87 -14.84
C VAL A 19 -8.37 -22.37 -14.47
N ALA A 20 -9.28 -22.78 -13.59
CA ALA A 20 -9.48 -24.20 -13.31
C ALA A 20 -9.98 -24.96 -14.54
N ALA A 21 -10.86 -24.38 -15.36
CA ALA A 21 -11.29 -24.95 -16.63
C ALA A 21 -10.14 -25.12 -17.64
N GLU A 22 -9.22 -24.16 -17.75
CA GLU A 22 -8.02 -24.26 -18.58
C GLU A 22 -7.09 -25.41 -18.15
N TYR A 23 -6.88 -25.61 -16.84
CA TYR A 23 -6.10 -26.75 -16.34
C TYR A 23 -6.82 -28.10 -16.47
N VAL A 24 -8.15 -28.11 -16.37
CA VAL A 24 -8.97 -29.33 -16.49
C VAL A 24 -9.17 -29.70 -17.96
N GLY A 25 -9.13 -28.75 -18.89
CA GLY A 25 -9.48 -28.94 -20.30
C GLY A 25 -10.99 -29.05 -20.51
N VAL A 26 -11.76 -28.08 -20.00
CA VAL A 26 -13.23 -28.03 -20.10
C VAL A 26 -13.69 -26.64 -20.54
N ASP A 27 -14.42 -26.58 -21.66
CA ASP A 27 -15.00 -25.33 -22.17
C ASP A 27 -16.09 -24.77 -21.24
N ILE A 28 -15.99 -23.48 -20.91
CA ILE A 28 -17.01 -22.70 -20.20
C ILE A 28 -17.38 -21.48 -21.04
N ASP A 29 -18.64 -21.43 -21.48
CA ASP A 29 -19.23 -20.27 -22.14
C ASP A 29 -19.44 -19.13 -21.13
N VAL A 30 -19.05 -17.90 -21.50
CA VAL A 30 -19.23 -16.70 -20.68
C VAL A 30 -20.14 -15.72 -21.45
N PRO A 31 -21.47 -15.93 -21.41
CA PRO A 31 -22.40 -15.14 -22.20
C PRO A 31 -22.53 -13.70 -21.67
N ASP A 32 -22.81 -12.75 -22.56
CA ASP A 32 -23.06 -11.35 -22.22
C ASP A 32 -24.08 -11.22 -21.08
N PHE A 33 -23.65 -10.57 -19.98
CA PHE A 33 -24.41 -10.52 -18.74
C PHE A 33 -24.55 -9.09 -18.22
N ASP A 34 -25.74 -8.53 -18.37
CA ASP A 34 -26.12 -7.25 -17.75
C ASP A 34 -26.49 -7.50 -16.28
N MET A 35 -25.59 -7.17 -15.36
CA MET A 35 -25.79 -7.38 -13.92
C MET A 35 -26.91 -6.52 -13.34
N GLU A 36 -27.10 -5.29 -13.82
CA GLU A 36 -28.12 -4.38 -13.28
C GLU A 36 -29.54 -4.82 -13.63
N LYS A 37 -29.76 -5.25 -14.88
CA LYS A 37 -31.06 -5.72 -15.37
C LYS A 37 -31.33 -7.16 -14.96
N THR A 38 -30.34 -8.05 -15.05
CA THR A 38 -30.57 -9.50 -14.95
C THR A 38 -30.57 -10.01 -13.51
N ALA A 39 -29.66 -9.51 -12.65
CA ALA A 39 -29.41 -10.14 -11.34
C ALA A 39 -30.61 -10.11 -10.37
N LYS A 40 -31.56 -9.19 -10.58
CA LYS A 40 -32.78 -9.03 -9.77
C LYS A 40 -34.01 -9.73 -10.36
N THR A 41 -33.88 -10.39 -11.51
CA THR A 41 -35.00 -11.12 -12.13
C THR A 41 -35.35 -12.38 -11.35
N PRO A 42 -36.64 -12.79 -11.24
CA PRO A 42 -37.01 -14.02 -10.54
C PRO A 42 -36.32 -15.27 -11.08
N SER A 43 -36.06 -15.33 -12.39
CA SER A 43 -35.33 -16.42 -13.04
C SER A 43 -33.85 -16.48 -12.67
N PHE A 44 -33.20 -15.33 -12.44
CA PHE A 44 -31.82 -15.31 -11.96
C PHE A 44 -31.72 -15.56 -10.45
N LEU A 45 -32.64 -15.02 -9.66
CA LEU A 45 -32.72 -15.26 -8.22
C LEU A 45 -32.98 -16.74 -7.89
N ALA A 46 -33.69 -17.46 -8.77
CA ALA A 46 -33.84 -18.92 -8.69
C ALA A 46 -32.52 -19.71 -8.96
N MET A 47 -31.51 -19.08 -9.56
CA MET A 47 -30.17 -19.66 -9.76
C MET A 47 -29.14 -19.20 -8.72
N SER A 48 -29.30 -17.97 -8.21
CA SER A 48 -28.44 -17.34 -7.20
C SER A 48 -29.31 -16.57 -6.22
N PRO A 49 -29.65 -17.15 -5.04
CA PRO A 49 -30.60 -16.55 -4.10
C PRO A 49 -30.22 -15.14 -3.60
N MET A 50 -28.93 -14.80 -3.65
CA MET A 50 -28.40 -13.50 -3.27
C MET A 50 -28.29 -12.50 -4.43
N GLY A 51 -28.65 -12.88 -5.66
CA GLY A 51 -28.45 -12.05 -6.86
C GLY A 51 -26.98 -11.77 -7.18
N LYS A 52 -26.05 -12.62 -6.72
CA LYS A 52 -24.60 -12.45 -6.88
C LYS A 52 -24.06 -13.27 -8.05
N VAL A 53 -22.91 -12.85 -8.58
CA VAL A 53 -22.10 -13.54 -9.60
C VAL A 53 -20.68 -13.80 -9.08
N PRO A 54 -19.96 -14.85 -9.56
CA PRO A 54 -20.33 -15.76 -10.65
C PRO A 54 -21.46 -16.75 -10.31
N VAL A 55 -22.15 -17.23 -11.35
CA VAL A 55 -23.13 -18.33 -11.29
C VAL A 55 -22.86 -19.29 -12.44
N LEU A 56 -22.60 -20.56 -12.16
CA LEU A 56 -22.39 -21.60 -13.18
C LEU A 56 -23.69 -22.35 -13.42
N LYS A 57 -24.18 -22.34 -14.65
CA LYS A 57 -25.31 -23.14 -15.11
C LYS A 57 -24.79 -24.42 -15.76
N THR A 58 -25.20 -25.54 -15.19
CA THR A 58 -24.83 -26.91 -15.59
C THR A 58 -26.06 -27.64 -16.16
N PRO A 59 -25.89 -28.79 -16.84
CA PRO A 59 -27.02 -29.65 -17.22
C PRO A 59 -27.87 -30.15 -16.05
N GLN A 60 -27.36 -30.13 -14.82
CA GLN A 60 -28.05 -30.58 -13.60
C GLN A 60 -28.75 -29.44 -12.84
N GLY A 61 -28.45 -28.17 -13.15
CA GLY A 61 -28.94 -27.00 -12.42
C GLY A 61 -27.88 -25.90 -12.30
N ALA A 62 -28.19 -24.86 -11.52
CA ALA A 62 -27.25 -23.78 -11.23
C ALA A 62 -26.43 -24.04 -9.96
N ILE A 63 -25.19 -23.55 -9.96
CA ILE A 63 -24.27 -23.51 -8.83
C ILE A 63 -23.89 -22.05 -8.62
N PHE A 64 -24.11 -21.54 -7.41
CA PHE A 64 -23.65 -20.22 -6.95
C PHE A 64 -22.50 -20.39 -5.94
N GLU A 65 -21.92 -19.27 -5.51
CA GLU A 65 -20.65 -19.15 -4.79
C GLU A 65 -19.40 -19.59 -5.56
N SER A 66 -18.45 -18.65 -5.68
CA SER A 66 -17.27 -18.80 -6.54
C SER A 66 -16.37 -19.99 -6.18
N ASN A 67 -16.16 -20.26 -4.88
CA ASN A 67 -15.37 -21.41 -4.42
C ASN A 67 -16.09 -22.73 -4.72
N ALA A 68 -17.42 -22.79 -4.64
CA ALA A 68 -18.19 -24.00 -4.96
C ALA A 68 -18.18 -24.29 -6.47
N ILE A 69 -18.31 -23.25 -7.30
CA ILE A 69 -18.16 -23.34 -8.76
C ILE A 69 -16.75 -23.84 -9.12
N ALA A 70 -15.71 -23.24 -8.56
CA ALA A 70 -14.32 -23.62 -8.83
C ALA A 70 -14.03 -25.08 -8.40
N ARG A 71 -14.51 -25.49 -7.22
CA ARG A 71 -14.47 -26.89 -6.73
C ARG A 71 -15.23 -27.86 -7.65
N TYR A 72 -16.35 -27.45 -8.26
CA TYR A 72 -17.08 -28.27 -9.22
C TYR A 72 -16.26 -28.45 -10.51
N VAL A 73 -15.78 -27.36 -11.12
CA VAL A 73 -14.98 -27.41 -12.37
C VAL A 73 -13.72 -28.25 -12.19
N ALA A 74 -12.98 -28.04 -11.09
CA ALA A 74 -11.77 -28.78 -10.76
C ALA A 74 -11.96 -30.31 -10.64
N ARG A 75 -13.20 -30.77 -10.40
CA ARG A 75 -13.54 -32.19 -10.24
C ARG A 75 -14.20 -32.81 -11.49
N LEU A 76 -14.35 -32.06 -12.60
CA LEU A 76 -15.08 -32.54 -13.78
C LEU A 76 -14.37 -33.66 -14.57
N ARG A 77 -13.04 -33.70 -14.56
CA ARG A 77 -12.26 -34.82 -15.12
C ARG A 77 -11.49 -35.53 -14.00
N LYS A 78 -11.61 -36.87 -13.95
CA LYS A 78 -11.06 -37.71 -12.87
C LYS A 78 -9.53 -37.84 -12.88
N ASP A 79 -8.92 -37.49 -14.00
CA ASP A 79 -7.48 -37.42 -14.23
C ASP A 79 -6.93 -35.99 -14.06
N SER A 80 -7.75 -35.02 -13.61
CA SER A 80 -7.26 -33.73 -13.17
C SER A 80 -6.85 -33.79 -11.70
N GLU A 81 -5.60 -33.42 -11.41
CA GLU A 81 -5.02 -33.48 -10.07
C GLU A 81 -5.10 -32.14 -9.33
N ILE A 82 -5.65 -31.08 -9.94
CA ILE A 82 -5.68 -29.72 -9.33
C ILE A 82 -6.53 -29.63 -8.06
N TYR A 83 -7.30 -30.67 -7.74
CA TYR A 83 -8.06 -30.79 -6.49
C TYR A 83 -7.47 -31.85 -5.51
N GLY A 84 -6.24 -32.31 -5.77
CA GLY A 84 -5.54 -33.31 -4.98
C GLY A 84 -5.85 -34.75 -5.41
N ARG A 85 -4.85 -35.62 -5.28
CA ARG A 85 -4.91 -37.06 -5.57
C ARG A 85 -5.58 -37.85 -4.44
N THR A 86 -5.55 -37.29 -3.23
CA THR A 86 -6.04 -37.93 -2.00
C THR A 86 -6.99 -37.02 -1.21
N PHE A 87 -7.85 -37.61 -0.37
CA PHE A 87 -8.72 -36.83 0.53
C PHE A 87 -7.94 -35.89 1.47
N TYR A 88 -6.68 -36.22 1.79
CA TYR A 88 -5.80 -35.36 2.57
C TYR A 88 -5.36 -34.13 1.78
N GLU A 89 -4.90 -34.31 0.53
CA GLU A 89 -4.56 -33.19 -0.36
C GLU A 89 -5.78 -32.31 -0.65
N SER A 90 -6.96 -32.89 -0.92
CA SER A 90 -8.19 -32.13 -1.09
C SER A 90 -8.54 -31.29 0.15
N ALA A 91 -8.32 -31.83 1.36
CA ALA A 91 -8.55 -31.09 2.61
C ALA A 91 -7.53 -29.97 2.86
N LEU A 92 -6.26 -30.17 2.47
CA LEU A 92 -5.26 -29.09 2.47
C LEU A 92 -5.63 -27.99 1.47
N ILE A 93 -6.10 -28.36 0.27
CA ILE A 93 -6.56 -27.42 -0.75
C ILE A 93 -7.78 -26.64 -0.25
N ASP A 94 -8.76 -27.32 0.34
CA ASP A 94 -9.94 -26.67 0.94
C ASP A 94 -9.56 -25.71 2.06
N SER A 95 -8.59 -26.07 2.91
CA SER A 95 -8.08 -25.20 3.99
C SER A 95 -7.55 -23.87 3.45
N TRP A 96 -6.83 -23.89 2.32
CA TRP A 96 -6.31 -22.67 1.67
C TRP A 96 -7.37 -21.92 0.85
N VAL A 97 -8.32 -22.61 0.24
CA VAL A 97 -9.47 -22.00 -0.46
C VAL A 97 -10.38 -21.25 0.52
N ASP A 98 -10.57 -21.79 1.72
CA ASP A 98 -11.39 -21.17 2.76
C ASP A 98 -10.60 -20.15 3.60
N PHE A 99 -9.29 -20.32 3.83
CA PHE A 99 -8.41 -19.24 4.30
C PHE A 99 -8.48 -18.03 3.36
N CYS A 100 -8.42 -18.26 2.04
CA CYS A 100 -8.57 -17.19 1.07
C CYS A 100 -9.92 -16.47 1.20
N ALA A 101 -11.01 -17.19 1.49
CA ALA A 101 -12.34 -16.59 1.61
C ALA A 101 -12.48 -15.68 2.84
N HIS A 102 -11.92 -16.09 3.98
CA HIS A 102 -12.08 -15.40 5.26
C HIS A 102 -10.99 -14.35 5.50
N GLU A 103 -9.72 -14.70 5.31
CA GLU A 103 -8.59 -13.87 5.75
C GLU A 103 -8.04 -12.93 4.65
N LEU A 104 -8.18 -13.30 3.36
CA LEU A 104 -7.53 -12.57 2.26
C LEU A 104 -8.51 -11.85 1.32
N GLU A 105 -9.52 -12.54 0.79
CA GLU A 105 -10.39 -12.01 -0.27
C GLU A 105 -11.21 -10.81 0.20
N LEU A 106 -11.78 -10.87 1.41
CA LEU A 106 -12.56 -9.78 1.96
C LEU A 106 -11.69 -8.52 2.21
N PRO A 107 -10.57 -8.58 2.95
CA PRO A 107 -9.63 -7.46 3.05
C PRO A 107 -9.14 -6.94 1.68
N CYS A 108 -8.81 -7.81 0.72
CA CYS A 108 -8.43 -7.38 -0.63
C CYS A 108 -9.54 -6.58 -1.32
N THR A 109 -10.82 -6.95 -1.17
CA THR A 109 -11.92 -6.13 -1.69
C THR A 109 -12.12 -4.81 -0.94
N MET A 110 -11.92 -4.77 0.38
CA MET A 110 -12.00 -3.53 1.16
C MET A 110 -10.90 -2.53 0.80
N TRP A 111 -9.73 -3.00 0.40
CA TRP A 111 -8.64 -2.17 -0.14
C TRP A 111 -8.93 -1.74 -1.59
N VAL A 112 -9.30 -2.66 -2.48
CA VAL A 112 -9.44 -2.36 -3.92
C VAL A 112 -10.72 -1.63 -4.30
N TYR A 113 -11.88 -1.98 -3.73
CA TYR A 113 -13.17 -1.46 -4.21
C TYR A 113 -13.31 0.06 -4.11
N PRO A 114 -12.76 0.75 -3.10
CA PRO A 114 -12.69 2.22 -3.10
C PRO A 114 -11.82 2.80 -4.23
N ILE A 115 -10.75 2.13 -4.63
CA ILE A 115 -9.85 2.59 -5.72
C ILE A 115 -10.62 2.65 -7.04
N ILE A 116 -11.35 1.56 -7.35
CA ILE A 116 -12.12 1.41 -8.59
C ILE A 116 -13.58 1.89 -8.50
N GLY A 117 -13.96 2.55 -7.41
CA GLY A 117 -15.25 3.23 -7.26
C GLY A 117 -16.47 2.36 -6.94
N TYR A 118 -16.31 1.05 -6.68
CA TYR A 118 -17.41 0.16 -6.27
C TYR A 118 -17.85 0.34 -4.81
N MET A 119 -17.07 1.06 -4.00
CA MET A 119 -17.37 1.33 -2.59
C MET A 119 -16.96 2.78 -2.24
N PRO A 120 -17.70 3.51 -1.41
CA PRO A 120 -17.22 4.79 -0.87
C PRO A 120 -15.95 4.59 -0.04
N PHE A 121 -14.98 5.48 -0.20
CA PHE A 121 -13.76 5.47 0.61
C PHE A 121 -14.06 5.76 2.09
N ASN A 122 -13.57 4.88 2.96
CA ASN A 122 -13.51 5.08 4.41
C ASN A 122 -12.06 4.82 4.84
N ALA A 123 -11.38 5.84 5.36
CA ALA A 123 -9.95 5.76 5.64
C ALA A 123 -9.58 4.69 6.69
N ALA A 124 -10.38 4.53 7.74
CA ALA A 124 -10.15 3.53 8.79
C ALA A 124 -10.34 2.09 8.26
N ALA A 125 -11.42 1.84 7.51
CA ALA A 125 -11.65 0.53 6.89
C ALA A 125 -10.60 0.18 5.83
N PHE A 126 -10.14 1.17 5.05
CA PHE A 126 -9.10 1.02 4.04
C PHE A 126 -7.73 0.75 4.66
N ALA A 127 -7.36 1.46 5.74
CA ALA A 127 -6.14 1.19 6.49
C ALA A 127 -6.18 -0.21 7.13
N LYS A 128 -7.29 -0.56 7.79
CA LYS A 128 -7.45 -1.87 8.44
C LYS A 128 -7.47 -3.03 7.44
N ALA A 129 -7.90 -2.79 6.20
CA ALA A 129 -7.75 -3.75 5.11
C ALA A 129 -6.27 -4.03 4.76
N LYS A 130 -5.39 -3.02 4.73
CA LYS A 130 -3.94 -3.20 4.50
C LYS A 130 -3.27 -4.01 5.61
N GLU A 131 -3.69 -3.82 6.85
CA GLU A 131 -3.24 -4.61 8.00
C GLU A 131 -3.62 -6.08 7.79
N HIS A 132 -4.90 -6.40 7.62
CA HIS A 132 -5.35 -7.80 7.48
C HIS A 132 -4.78 -8.48 6.22
N VAL A 133 -4.63 -7.75 5.11
CA VAL A 133 -3.92 -8.29 3.93
C VAL A 133 -2.45 -8.56 4.26
N SER A 134 -1.79 -7.71 5.06
CA SER A 134 -0.43 -7.98 5.52
C SER A 134 -0.37 -9.24 6.40
N ASP A 135 -1.27 -9.38 7.37
CA ASP A 135 -1.31 -10.54 8.28
C ASP A 135 -1.54 -11.87 7.52
N ALA A 136 -2.39 -11.84 6.49
CA ALA A 136 -2.63 -12.96 5.59
C ALA A 136 -1.40 -13.26 4.70
N LEU A 137 -0.73 -12.23 4.17
CA LEU A 137 0.49 -12.40 3.38
C LEU A 137 1.69 -12.86 4.23
N ASP A 138 1.85 -12.39 5.47
CA ASP A 138 2.86 -12.87 6.42
C ASP A 138 2.64 -14.35 6.76
N SER A 139 1.41 -14.86 6.63
CA SER A 139 1.07 -16.28 6.78
C SER A 139 1.42 -17.11 5.53
N LEU A 140 1.18 -16.57 4.33
CA LEU A 140 1.60 -17.19 3.06
C LEU A 140 3.13 -17.17 2.88
N GLU A 141 3.80 -16.07 3.24
CA GLU A 141 5.25 -15.89 3.15
C GLU A 141 6.00 -16.96 3.97
N ARG A 142 5.54 -17.21 5.21
CA ARG A 142 6.06 -18.29 6.07
C ARG A 142 5.78 -19.69 5.51
N HIS A 143 4.66 -19.90 4.81
CA HIS A 143 4.33 -21.19 4.20
C HIS A 143 5.15 -21.46 2.92
N LEU A 144 5.48 -20.42 2.16
CA LEU A 144 6.15 -20.51 0.85
C LEU A 144 7.70 -20.50 0.91
N VAL A 145 8.30 -20.51 2.10
CA VAL A 145 9.78 -20.51 2.29
C VAL A 145 10.46 -21.69 1.57
N ASP A 146 9.85 -22.87 1.61
CA ASP A 146 10.39 -24.14 1.10
C ASP A 146 9.52 -24.79 0.01
N LYS A 147 8.53 -24.07 -0.55
CA LYS A 147 7.51 -24.62 -1.46
C LYS A 147 7.37 -23.84 -2.76
N THR A 148 7.27 -24.56 -3.87
CA THR A 148 6.97 -23.97 -5.19
C THR A 148 5.52 -23.47 -5.27
N TYR A 149 4.58 -24.27 -4.74
CA TYR A 149 3.13 -24.07 -4.79
C TYR A 149 2.50 -24.23 -3.39
N ILE A 150 1.21 -23.92 -3.25
CA ILE A 150 0.52 -23.89 -1.96
C ILE A 150 0.26 -25.29 -1.40
N VAL A 151 -0.03 -26.29 -2.25
CA VAL A 151 -0.18 -27.71 -1.84
C VAL A 151 0.53 -28.61 -2.85
N GLY A 152 1.45 -29.45 -2.38
CA GLY A 152 2.15 -30.43 -3.22
C GLY A 152 3.21 -29.82 -4.14
N ASP A 153 3.42 -30.47 -5.28
CA ASP A 153 4.49 -30.21 -6.25
C ASP A 153 4.00 -29.61 -7.58
N ALA A 154 2.69 -29.40 -7.72
CA ALA A 154 2.03 -28.83 -8.90
C ALA A 154 0.97 -27.77 -8.51
N ILE A 155 0.43 -27.06 -9.49
CA ILE A 155 -0.62 -26.05 -9.28
C ILE A 155 -1.94 -26.71 -8.89
N THR A 156 -2.55 -26.18 -7.84
CA THR A 156 -3.84 -26.64 -7.31
C THR A 156 -4.89 -25.53 -7.31
N LEU A 157 -6.13 -25.90 -6.96
CA LEU A 157 -7.22 -24.95 -6.76
C LEU A 157 -6.93 -23.95 -5.64
N ALA A 158 -6.05 -24.27 -4.69
CA ALA A 158 -5.57 -23.33 -3.68
C ALA A 158 -4.75 -22.20 -4.32
N ASP A 159 -3.78 -22.56 -5.17
CA ASP A 159 -2.98 -21.59 -5.92
C ASP A 159 -3.86 -20.68 -6.79
N ILE A 160 -4.74 -21.30 -7.59
CA ILE A 160 -5.70 -20.60 -8.47
C ILE A 160 -6.58 -19.63 -7.66
N THR A 161 -7.05 -20.04 -6.48
CA THR A 161 -7.92 -19.24 -5.61
C THR A 161 -7.18 -18.04 -5.02
N LEU A 162 -6.01 -18.26 -4.41
CA LEU A 162 -5.22 -17.22 -3.76
C LEU A 162 -4.66 -16.20 -4.76
N VAL A 163 -4.13 -16.66 -5.89
CA VAL A 163 -3.65 -15.77 -6.97
C VAL A 163 -4.79 -14.92 -7.51
N SER A 164 -5.98 -15.51 -7.75
CA SER A 164 -7.15 -14.78 -8.25
C SER A 164 -7.55 -13.63 -7.31
N ALA A 165 -7.52 -13.83 -6.00
CA ALA A 165 -7.81 -12.76 -5.03
C ALA A 165 -6.74 -11.66 -5.01
N LEU A 166 -5.48 -12.00 -5.33
CA LEU A 166 -4.34 -11.09 -5.35
C LEU A 166 -4.19 -10.30 -6.66
N VAL A 167 -4.83 -10.67 -7.77
CA VAL A 167 -4.68 -9.99 -9.09
C VAL A 167 -4.87 -8.47 -8.99
N TYR A 168 -6.01 -8.01 -8.47
CA TYR A 168 -6.28 -6.56 -8.43
C TYR A 168 -5.47 -5.81 -7.38
N PRO A 169 -5.27 -6.31 -6.15
CA PRO A 169 -4.29 -5.74 -5.23
C PRO A 169 -2.90 -5.62 -5.87
N ALA A 170 -2.41 -6.66 -6.54
CA ALA A 170 -1.10 -6.66 -7.21
C ALA A 170 -1.01 -5.66 -8.38
N LYS A 171 -2.08 -5.47 -9.16
CA LYS A 171 -2.12 -4.54 -10.30
C LYS A 171 -2.40 -3.08 -9.92
N LEU A 172 -3.01 -2.81 -8.76
CA LEU A 172 -3.53 -1.47 -8.41
C LEU A 172 -3.02 -0.88 -7.10
N ALA A 173 -2.55 -1.69 -6.14
CA ALA A 173 -2.37 -1.23 -4.76
C ALA A 173 -1.07 -1.68 -4.07
N MET A 174 -0.61 -2.90 -4.34
CA MET A 174 0.61 -3.47 -3.75
C MET A 174 1.83 -2.95 -4.51
N ASP A 175 2.29 -1.78 -4.12
CA ASP A 175 3.47 -1.15 -4.71
C ASP A 175 4.77 -1.96 -4.49
N LYS A 176 5.86 -1.49 -5.07
CA LYS A 176 7.16 -2.15 -5.01
C LYS A 176 7.72 -2.31 -3.58
N LEU A 177 7.42 -1.38 -2.67
CA LEU A 177 7.87 -1.43 -1.26
C LEU A 177 7.01 -2.40 -0.46
N PHE A 178 5.69 -2.40 -0.67
CA PHE A 178 4.79 -3.39 -0.09
C PHE A 178 5.17 -4.81 -0.54
N ARG A 179 5.38 -5.02 -1.84
CA ARG A 179 5.79 -6.32 -2.41
C ARG A 179 7.14 -6.81 -1.90
N ALA A 180 8.08 -5.89 -1.62
CA ALA A 180 9.41 -6.24 -1.08
C ALA A 180 9.38 -6.87 0.32
N ARG A 181 8.27 -6.75 1.07
CA ARG A 181 8.07 -7.44 2.36
C ARG A 181 7.80 -8.95 2.20
N PHE A 182 7.27 -9.37 1.06
CA PHE A 182 6.76 -10.73 0.85
C PHE A 182 7.42 -11.41 -0.37
N PRO A 183 8.76 -11.63 -0.35
CA PRO A 183 9.49 -12.12 -1.51
C PRO A 183 9.09 -13.53 -1.95
N ASN A 184 8.72 -14.44 -1.04
CA ASN A 184 8.25 -15.78 -1.42
C ASN A 184 6.81 -15.76 -1.95
N VAL A 185 5.93 -14.92 -1.39
CA VAL A 185 4.61 -14.67 -1.98
C VAL A 185 4.77 -14.14 -3.40
N PHE A 186 5.56 -13.09 -3.63
CA PHE A 186 5.66 -12.51 -4.96
C PHE A 186 6.44 -13.37 -5.96
N ARG A 187 7.39 -14.21 -5.50
CA ARG A 187 7.96 -15.30 -6.31
C ARG A 187 6.90 -16.30 -6.80
N TRP A 188 6.05 -16.78 -5.89
CA TRP A 188 5.00 -17.76 -6.21
C TRP A 188 3.86 -17.15 -7.05
N PHE A 189 3.47 -15.91 -6.76
CA PHE A 189 2.46 -15.18 -7.53
C PHE A 189 2.95 -14.95 -8.97
N ASP A 190 4.18 -14.47 -9.15
CA ASP A 190 4.80 -14.25 -10.47
C ASP A 190 4.92 -15.55 -11.27
N LEU A 191 5.34 -16.64 -10.63
CA LEU A 191 5.35 -17.99 -11.22
C LEU A 191 3.97 -18.43 -11.70
N CYS A 192 2.91 -18.17 -10.92
CA CYS A 192 1.55 -18.59 -11.26
C CYS A 192 0.94 -17.74 -12.38
N VAL A 193 1.02 -16.41 -12.33
CA VAL A 193 0.35 -15.55 -13.33
C VAL A 193 0.94 -15.67 -14.73
N HIS A 194 2.21 -16.08 -14.86
CA HIS A 194 2.86 -16.34 -16.14
C HIS A 194 2.59 -17.75 -16.72
N GLN A 195 1.82 -18.61 -16.05
CA GLN A 195 1.42 -19.89 -16.64
C GLN A 195 0.38 -19.67 -17.76
N PRO A 196 0.41 -20.44 -18.87
CA PRO A 196 -0.49 -20.26 -20.00
C PRO A 196 -1.98 -20.22 -19.62
N GLN A 197 -2.40 -21.06 -18.67
CA GLN A 197 -3.77 -21.16 -18.17
C GLN A 197 -4.23 -19.92 -17.37
N PHE A 198 -3.30 -19.22 -16.71
CA PHE A 198 -3.60 -17.95 -16.05
C PHE A 198 -3.63 -16.81 -17.08
N VAL A 199 -2.65 -16.76 -18.00
CA VAL A 199 -2.58 -15.75 -19.07
C VAL A 199 -3.82 -15.79 -19.98
N ALA A 200 -4.32 -16.98 -20.33
CA ALA A 200 -5.51 -17.17 -21.16
C ALA A 200 -6.79 -16.52 -20.58
N VAL A 201 -6.88 -16.38 -19.26
CA VAL A 201 -8.08 -15.91 -18.54
C VAL A 201 -7.92 -14.50 -17.98
N ILE A 202 -6.74 -14.17 -17.48
CA ILE A 202 -6.45 -12.95 -16.71
C ILE A 202 -5.73 -11.91 -17.58
N GLY A 203 -5.05 -12.35 -18.64
CA GLY A 203 -4.12 -11.53 -19.43
C GLY A 203 -2.91 -11.07 -18.60
N ASP A 204 -2.14 -10.12 -19.14
CA ASP A 204 -0.91 -9.66 -18.52
C ASP A 204 -1.14 -8.98 -17.14
N VAL A 205 -0.39 -9.41 -16.14
CA VAL A 205 -0.48 -8.92 -14.76
C VAL A 205 0.64 -7.91 -14.48
N ALA A 206 0.55 -6.75 -15.13
CA ALA A 206 1.44 -5.61 -14.84
C ALA A 206 1.27 -5.17 -13.37
N LEU A 207 2.31 -5.36 -12.56
CA LEU A 207 2.32 -5.09 -11.13
C LEU A 207 2.38 -3.57 -10.85
N ALA A 208 1.74 -3.14 -9.76
CA ALA A 208 1.68 -1.72 -9.37
C ALA A 208 3.07 -1.18 -8.98
N GLU A 209 3.55 -0.13 -9.65
CA GLU A 209 4.76 0.59 -9.22
C GLU A 209 4.47 1.58 -8.06
N SER A 210 3.21 2.00 -7.90
CA SER A 210 2.71 2.86 -6.81
C SER A 210 1.28 2.49 -6.44
N GLU A 211 0.87 2.65 -5.19
CA GLU A 211 -0.53 2.45 -4.77
C GLU A 211 -1.47 3.49 -5.42
N MET A 212 -2.53 3.03 -6.09
CA MET A 212 -3.59 3.92 -6.58
C MET A 212 -4.55 4.28 -5.45
N LEU A 213 -4.92 5.56 -5.35
CA LEU A 213 -5.83 6.06 -4.31
C LEU A 213 -7.24 6.35 -4.86
N PRO A 214 -8.30 6.19 -4.03
CA PRO A 214 -9.70 6.42 -4.43
C PRO A 214 -9.99 7.79 -5.04
N ALA A 215 -10.92 7.82 -5.99
CA ALA A 215 -11.36 9.05 -6.66
C ALA A 215 -11.95 10.10 -5.70
N SER A 216 -12.58 9.69 -4.60
CA SER A 216 -13.05 10.61 -3.56
C SER A 216 -11.92 11.19 -2.70
N ALA A 217 -10.88 10.40 -2.40
CA ALA A 217 -9.68 10.89 -1.72
C ALA A 217 -8.94 11.94 -2.59
N SER A 218 -8.87 11.73 -3.91
CA SER A 218 -8.30 12.74 -4.82
C SER A 218 -9.22 13.94 -5.08
N ASN A 219 -10.55 13.77 -5.14
CA ASN A 219 -11.48 14.89 -5.36
C ASN A 219 -11.65 15.80 -4.14
N ALA A 220 -11.47 15.31 -2.90
CA ALA A 220 -11.39 16.16 -1.71
C ALA A 220 -10.26 17.21 -1.79
N SER A 221 -9.24 17.00 -2.64
CA SER A 221 -8.19 17.98 -2.95
C SER A 221 -8.55 19.00 -4.03
N ARG A 222 -9.68 18.80 -4.75
CA ARG A 222 -10.11 19.60 -5.91
C ARG A 222 -11.15 20.67 -5.56
N ASP A 223 -12.06 20.43 -4.63
CA ASP A 223 -13.09 21.41 -4.25
C ASP A 223 -12.53 22.70 -3.60
N LYS A 224 -11.24 22.72 -3.25
CA LYS A 224 -10.50 23.92 -2.82
C LYS A 224 -9.68 24.60 -3.93
N LYS A 225 -9.75 24.16 -5.19
CA LYS A 225 -8.99 24.71 -6.33
C LYS A 225 -9.78 25.64 -7.27
N GLU A 226 -11.08 25.83 -7.08
CA GLU A 226 -11.86 26.83 -7.83
C GLU A 226 -11.63 28.28 -7.34
N LYS A 227 -10.42 28.82 -7.60
CA LYS A 227 -10.15 30.25 -7.85
C LYS A 227 -8.66 30.50 -8.13
N LEU A 228 -8.29 30.53 -9.42
CA LEU A 228 -7.33 31.45 -10.09
C LEU A 228 -7.19 31.01 -11.58
N PRO A 229 -6.81 31.90 -12.51
CA PRO A 229 -7.14 31.75 -13.93
C PRO A 229 -6.18 30.88 -14.77
N LYS A 230 -6.71 30.41 -15.91
CA LYS A 230 -6.00 29.61 -16.93
C LYS A 230 -4.79 30.33 -17.54
N LYS A 231 -3.79 29.55 -17.93
CA LYS A 231 -2.96 29.78 -19.13
C LYS A 231 -2.93 28.49 -19.97
N GLU A 232 -2.97 28.64 -21.28
CA GLU A 232 -2.97 27.54 -22.25
C GLU A 232 -1.55 27.15 -22.69
N LYS A 233 -1.36 25.89 -23.12
CA LYS A 233 -0.67 25.56 -24.39
C LYS A 233 -0.92 24.10 -24.83
N ALA A 234 -0.71 23.90 -26.13
CA ALA A 234 -1.20 22.83 -27.02
C ALA A 234 -0.86 21.34 -26.69
N LYS A 235 -1.53 20.44 -27.43
CA LYS A 235 -1.23 18.99 -27.61
C LYS A 235 -0.12 18.73 -28.67
N VAL A 236 0.08 17.44 -29.01
CA VAL A 236 0.81 16.81 -30.15
C VAL A 236 2.21 16.28 -29.79
N GLU A 237 2.55 14.97 -29.86
CA GLU A 237 1.75 13.72 -29.89
C GLU A 237 2.66 12.46 -29.57
N GLN A 238 2.26 11.22 -29.92
CA GLN A 238 2.98 9.93 -29.75
C GLN A 238 2.93 9.07 -31.04
N PRO A 239 3.69 7.95 -31.21
CA PRO A 239 4.79 7.38 -30.39
C PRO A 239 6.07 6.99 -31.17
N THR A 240 7.18 6.68 -30.47
CA THR A 240 8.27 5.79 -30.95
C THR A 240 9.06 5.19 -29.78
N GLU A 241 9.53 3.94 -29.92
CA GLU A 241 10.41 3.22 -29.00
C GLU A 241 11.53 2.48 -29.78
N PRO A 242 12.59 1.92 -29.14
CA PRO A 242 13.11 2.20 -27.79
C PRO A 242 14.63 2.45 -27.76
N LYS A 243 15.15 3.02 -26.65
CA LYS A 243 16.53 2.81 -26.15
C LYS A 243 16.66 3.30 -24.69
N PRO A 244 17.57 2.75 -23.87
CA PRO A 244 17.52 2.92 -22.42
C PRO A 244 18.07 4.28 -21.94
N GLU A 245 17.24 5.06 -21.24
CA GLU A 245 17.73 6.23 -20.49
C GLU A 245 18.53 5.80 -19.25
N LYS A 246 19.57 6.58 -18.94
CA LYS A 246 20.28 6.48 -17.65
C LYS A 246 19.37 7.01 -16.54
N LYS A 247 19.38 6.38 -15.36
CA LYS A 247 18.70 6.88 -14.16
C LYS A 247 19.07 8.36 -13.93
N LYS A 248 18.07 9.23 -13.89
CA LYS A 248 18.22 10.64 -13.52
C LYS A 248 18.61 10.72 -12.03
N ASP A 249 19.60 11.55 -11.71
CA ASP A 249 20.05 11.74 -10.32
C ASP A 249 18.94 12.45 -9.50
N HIS A 250 18.82 12.09 -8.23
CA HIS A 250 17.86 12.71 -7.31
C HIS A 250 18.07 14.24 -7.22
N PRO A 251 17.03 15.10 -7.14
CA PRO A 251 17.19 16.55 -7.18
C PRO A 251 18.20 17.11 -6.16
N LEU A 252 18.18 16.62 -4.91
CA LEU A 252 19.15 17.03 -3.88
C LEU A 252 20.60 16.56 -4.16
N LYS A 253 20.78 15.53 -5.00
CA LYS A 253 22.10 15.08 -5.51
C LYS A 253 22.61 15.97 -6.65
N ILE A 254 21.72 16.72 -7.30
CA ILE A 254 22.08 17.77 -8.27
C ILE A 254 22.45 19.04 -7.49
N LEU A 255 21.64 19.44 -6.51
CA LEU A 255 21.91 20.56 -5.61
C LEU A 255 23.25 20.43 -4.86
N ASP A 256 23.62 19.22 -4.42
CA ASP A 256 24.95 18.90 -3.85
C ASP A 256 26.14 19.16 -4.79
N LYS A 257 25.93 19.23 -6.10
CA LYS A 257 26.98 19.51 -7.10
C LYS A 257 26.98 20.98 -7.54
N GLU A 258 25.81 21.58 -7.63
CA GLU A 258 25.60 22.93 -8.17
C GLU A 258 25.78 24.00 -7.08
N GLU A 259 25.29 23.75 -5.87
CA GLU A 259 25.37 24.65 -4.71
C GLU A 259 25.91 23.89 -3.48
N PRO A 260 27.20 23.49 -3.46
CA PRO A 260 27.79 22.75 -2.34
C PRO A 260 27.76 23.57 -1.04
N SER A 261 27.57 22.85 0.08
CA SER A 261 27.50 23.41 1.43
C SER A 261 28.70 22.95 2.27
N GLU A 262 29.17 23.81 3.17
CA GLU A 262 30.21 23.45 4.15
C GLU A 262 29.65 22.51 5.25
N PHE A 263 28.32 22.54 5.48
CA PHE A 263 27.65 21.63 6.41
C PHE A 263 27.38 20.26 5.75
N VAL A 264 28.03 19.22 6.28
CA VAL A 264 27.85 17.83 5.84
C VAL A 264 26.93 17.09 6.81
N GLY A 265 25.70 16.78 6.38
CA GLY A 265 24.69 16.11 7.20
C GLY A 265 25.17 14.79 7.85
N ASP A 266 25.98 13.99 7.14
CA ASP A 266 26.54 12.73 7.67
C ASP A 266 27.62 12.93 8.75
N VAL A 267 28.20 14.13 8.86
CA VAL A 267 29.09 14.53 9.97
C VAL A 267 28.24 14.98 11.16
N TRP A 268 27.24 15.85 10.91
CA TRP A 268 26.29 16.28 11.94
C TRP A 268 25.63 15.11 12.66
N LYS A 269 25.11 14.12 11.94
CA LYS A 269 24.44 12.95 12.53
C LYS A 269 25.35 12.11 13.42
N LYS A 270 26.66 12.08 13.13
CA LYS A 270 27.67 11.45 13.99
C LYS A 270 27.95 12.31 15.22
N VAL A 271 28.05 13.63 15.08
CA VAL A 271 28.18 14.57 16.21
C VAL A 271 26.98 14.41 17.16
N TYR A 272 25.75 14.48 16.65
CA TYR A 272 24.53 14.28 17.43
C TYR A 272 24.46 12.91 18.13
N SER A 273 24.86 11.83 17.44
CA SER A 273 24.75 10.47 17.98
C SER A 273 25.85 10.10 19.00
N ASN A 274 26.99 10.81 18.99
CA ASN A 274 28.18 10.42 19.76
C ASN A 274 28.49 11.38 20.93
N ASN A 275 27.70 12.44 21.12
CA ASN A 275 27.95 13.48 22.13
C ASN A 275 26.67 13.76 22.94
N PRO A 276 26.77 14.22 24.20
CA PRO A 276 25.62 14.68 24.97
C PRO A 276 25.10 16.04 24.45
N PRO A 277 23.86 16.45 24.80
CA PRO A 277 23.25 17.69 24.35
C PRO A 277 24.11 18.95 24.55
N ASP A 278 24.75 19.11 25.71
CA ASP A 278 25.57 20.29 26.01
C ASP A 278 26.77 20.47 25.07
N VAL A 279 27.21 19.37 24.43
CA VAL A 279 28.32 19.34 23.47
C VAL A 279 27.80 19.50 22.04
N TRP A 280 26.78 18.75 21.62
CA TRP A 280 26.28 18.88 20.24
C TRP A 280 25.53 20.18 19.99
N LYS A 281 24.90 20.80 20.99
CA LYS A 281 24.20 22.10 20.83
C LYS A 281 25.16 23.19 20.33
N LYS A 282 26.36 23.27 20.91
CA LYS A 282 27.39 24.22 20.48
C LYS A 282 27.96 23.86 19.10
N GLN A 283 28.35 22.60 18.90
CA GLN A 283 28.95 22.15 17.64
C GLN A 283 27.99 22.27 16.45
N PHE A 284 26.67 22.11 16.65
CA PHE A 284 25.68 22.29 15.60
C PHE A 284 25.76 23.70 15.00
N TRP A 285 25.66 24.74 15.82
CA TRP A 285 25.69 26.13 15.38
C TRP A 285 27.08 26.59 14.89
N GLU A 286 28.16 25.93 15.33
CA GLU A 286 29.51 26.13 14.77
C GLU A 286 29.68 25.54 13.36
N MET A 287 28.88 24.53 13.00
CA MET A 287 28.89 23.93 11.65
C MET A 287 27.80 24.49 10.72
N TYR A 288 26.67 24.96 11.24
CA TYR A 288 25.44 25.19 10.49
C TYR A 288 25.57 26.25 9.39
N ASP A 289 25.35 25.82 8.14
CA ASP A 289 25.29 26.69 6.96
C ASP A 289 23.84 27.03 6.58
N PRO A 290 23.34 28.25 6.90
CA PRO A 290 21.98 28.66 6.58
C PRO A 290 21.74 28.95 5.08
N LYS A 291 22.77 28.90 4.22
CA LYS A 291 22.61 28.97 2.76
C LYS A 291 22.37 27.57 2.20
N GLY A 292 23.20 26.62 2.60
CA GLY A 292 23.12 25.23 2.15
C GLY A 292 21.98 24.43 2.77
N TRP A 293 21.51 24.79 3.96
CA TRP A 293 20.49 24.05 4.72
C TRP A 293 19.45 24.99 5.36
N SER A 294 18.32 24.43 5.78
CA SER A 294 17.28 25.16 6.50
C SER A 294 16.58 24.31 7.57
N LEU A 295 16.15 25.00 8.64
CA LEU A 295 15.43 24.42 9.78
C LEU A 295 13.93 24.68 9.66
N TRP A 296 13.13 23.69 10.06
CA TRP A 296 11.68 23.70 9.94
C TRP A 296 10.99 23.02 11.12
N ALA A 297 10.00 23.67 11.71
CA ALA A 297 9.07 23.06 12.64
C ALA A 297 7.91 22.43 11.87
N CYS A 298 7.52 21.21 12.20
CA CYS A 298 6.30 20.57 11.71
C CYS A 298 5.30 20.37 12.85
N ARG A 299 4.02 20.67 12.62
CA ARG A 299 2.91 20.20 13.46
C ARG A 299 1.83 19.55 12.62
N PHE A 300 1.29 18.44 13.08
CA PHE A 300 0.26 17.69 12.36
C PHE A 300 -1.07 18.47 12.36
N LYS A 301 -1.69 18.60 11.19
CA LYS A 301 -2.88 19.46 10.98
C LYS A 301 -4.13 18.97 11.72
N TYR A 302 -4.17 17.68 12.05
CA TYR A 302 -5.34 16.99 12.58
C TYR A 302 -5.14 16.56 14.03
N ASN A 303 -4.29 17.26 14.80
CA ASN A 303 -4.09 16.99 16.24
C ASN A 303 -5.40 16.92 17.05
N HIS A 304 -6.43 17.64 16.64
CA HIS A 304 -7.75 17.61 17.27
C HIS A 304 -8.55 16.30 17.03
N GLU A 305 -8.07 15.42 16.15
CA GLU A 305 -8.63 14.09 15.86
C GLU A 305 -7.84 12.95 16.57
N ASN A 306 -6.76 13.29 17.28
CA ASN A 306 -5.86 12.32 17.91
C ASN A 306 -6.35 11.90 19.32
N GLU A 307 -7.12 10.82 19.39
CA GLU A 307 -7.63 10.26 20.66
C GLU A 307 -6.78 9.14 21.26
N LYS A 308 -5.79 8.59 20.53
CA LYS A 308 -5.04 7.38 20.90
C LYS A 308 -3.53 7.54 20.77
N GLN A 309 -2.77 7.30 21.84
CA GLN A 309 -1.32 7.49 21.85
C GLN A 309 -0.60 6.52 20.90
N PHE A 310 -0.98 5.23 20.91
CA PHE A 310 -0.34 4.22 20.05
C PHE A 310 -0.54 4.50 18.55
N MET A 311 -1.66 5.13 18.16
CA MET A 311 -1.90 5.54 16.77
C MET A 311 -0.97 6.69 16.37
N CYS A 312 -0.74 7.64 17.27
CA CYS A 312 0.19 8.76 17.05
C CYS A 312 1.65 8.27 16.99
N ALA A 313 2.03 7.31 17.85
CA ALA A 313 3.34 6.66 17.84
C ALA A 313 3.59 5.91 16.52
N ASN A 314 2.59 5.14 16.05
CA ASN A 314 2.64 4.47 14.75
C ASN A 314 2.72 5.47 13.59
N ALA A 315 2.05 6.62 13.69
CA ALA A 315 2.11 7.67 12.68
C ALA A 315 3.53 8.28 12.56
N ILE A 316 4.19 8.65 13.67
CA ILE A 316 5.57 9.15 13.60
C ILE A 316 6.58 8.07 13.20
N GLY A 317 6.38 6.82 13.63
CA GLY A 317 7.18 5.68 13.18
C GLY A 317 7.11 5.48 11.66
N GLY A 318 5.89 5.49 11.11
CA GLY A 318 5.66 5.38 9.67
C GLY A 318 6.21 6.57 8.88
N PHE A 319 6.08 7.79 9.40
CA PHE A 319 6.65 9.00 8.79
C PHE A 319 8.17 8.90 8.64
N VAL A 320 8.85 8.50 9.72
CA VAL A 320 10.32 8.34 9.78
C VAL A 320 10.80 7.20 8.86
N GLN A 321 9.99 6.17 8.62
CA GLN A 321 10.25 5.13 7.63
C GLN A 321 10.06 5.63 6.18
N ARG A 322 8.95 6.31 5.87
CA ARG A 322 8.66 6.81 4.51
C ARG A 322 9.64 7.88 4.04
N SER A 323 10.22 8.65 4.96
CA SER A 323 11.18 9.71 4.65
C SER A 323 12.56 9.20 4.14
N ASP A 324 12.79 7.89 4.03
CA ASP A 324 14.11 7.29 3.75
C ASP A 324 14.78 7.79 2.45
N ALA A 325 14.00 8.11 1.40
CA ALA A 325 14.55 8.61 0.14
C ALA A 325 15.32 9.94 0.28
N VAL A 326 15.00 10.75 1.31
CA VAL A 326 15.76 11.96 1.65
C VAL A 326 16.76 11.76 2.80
N ARG A 327 17.04 10.52 3.27
CA ARG A 327 17.90 10.28 4.44
C ARG A 327 19.25 10.98 4.37
N LYS A 328 19.98 10.93 3.24
CA LYS A 328 21.26 11.66 3.09
C LYS A 328 21.15 13.18 3.34
N TRP A 329 19.99 13.76 3.07
CA TRP A 329 19.76 15.21 2.97
C TRP A 329 18.83 15.78 4.04
N ALA A 330 18.41 14.97 5.00
CA ALA A 330 17.56 15.40 6.10
C ALA A 330 18.00 14.76 7.44
N PHE A 331 17.67 15.47 8.51
CA PHE A 331 17.72 15.03 9.89
C PHE A 331 16.48 15.60 10.60
N GLY A 332 15.94 14.91 11.59
CA GLY A 332 14.83 15.48 12.37
C GLY A 332 14.45 14.65 13.58
N ALA A 333 13.72 15.28 14.50
CA ALA A 333 13.10 14.60 15.63
C ALA A 333 11.59 14.89 15.61
N MET A 334 10.78 13.86 15.84
CA MET A 334 9.32 13.94 15.92
C MET A 334 8.83 13.27 17.20
N PHE A 335 7.79 13.83 17.81
CA PHE A 335 7.28 13.41 19.10
C PHE A 335 5.76 13.35 19.12
N VAL A 336 5.25 12.52 20.03
CA VAL A 336 3.86 12.49 20.48
C VAL A 336 3.83 13.11 21.87
N THR A 337 3.08 14.20 22.04
CA THR A 337 2.94 14.89 23.33
C THR A 337 1.50 14.95 23.82
N GLY A 338 1.30 15.04 25.14
CA GLY A 338 -0.01 14.89 25.78
C GLY A 338 -0.37 13.42 26.02
N SER A 339 -1.60 13.15 26.46
CA SER A 339 -2.02 11.80 26.84
C SER A 339 -3.52 11.54 26.63
N GLU A 340 -3.95 10.28 26.72
CA GLU A 340 -5.38 9.94 26.68
C GLU A 340 -6.18 10.45 27.91
N GLN A 341 -5.50 11.07 28.88
CA GLN A 341 -6.08 11.74 30.05
C GLN A 341 -6.06 13.28 29.92
N ASP A 342 -5.32 13.81 28.94
CA ASP A 342 -5.10 15.24 28.69
C ASP A 342 -5.00 15.47 27.17
N LEU A 343 -6.18 15.57 26.55
CA LEU A 343 -6.37 15.71 25.09
C LEU A 343 -6.34 17.19 24.66
N PRO A 344 -5.89 17.51 23.43
CA PRO A 344 -5.50 16.59 22.36
C PRO A 344 -4.08 16.05 22.50
N ILE A 345 -3.87 14.82 22.01
CA ILE A 345 -2.54 14.27 21.79
C ILE A 345 -1.95 14.92 20.53
N GLU A 346 -0.81 15.59 20.65
CA GLU A 346 -0.22 16.35 19.55
C GLU A 346 0.96 15.61 18.92
N ILE A 347 1.05 15.70 17.59
CA ILE A 347 2.24 15.29 16.85
C ILE A 347 2.95 16.54 16.34
N SER A 348 4.23 16.66 16.70
CA SER A 348 5.10 17.75 16.27
C SER A 348 6.54 17.26 16.01
N GLY A 349 7.38 18.13 15.47
CA GLY A 349 8.79 17.83 15.26
C GLY A 349 9.60 19.01 14.75
N VAL A 350 10.92 18.87 14.76
CA VAL A 350 11.87 19.83 14.18
C VAL A 350 12.83 19.10 13.24
N TRP A 351 12.90 19.59 12.01
CA TRP A 351 13.66 19.02 10.90
C TRP A 351 14.69 20.00 10.36
N LEU A 352 15.84 19.45 10.00
CA LEU A 352 16.93 20.07 9.26
C LEU A 352 16.94 19.46 7.86
N MET A 353 16.83 20.30 6.82
CA MET A 353 16.74 19.85 5.43
C MET A 353 17.76 20.57 4.55
N ARG A 354 18.32 19.84 3.57
CA ARG A 354 19.20 20.38 2.55
C ARG A 354 18.43 21.33 1.64
N GLY A 355 19.03 22.48 1.33
CA GLY A 355 18.40 23.55 0.57
C GLY A 355 17.41 24.34 1.42
N GLN A 356 16.52 25.07 0.74
CA GLN A 356 15.67 26.11 1.36
C GLN A 356 14.17 25.79 1.32
N SER A 357 13.79 24.52 1.12
CA SER A 357 12.43 24.05 0.84
C SER A 357 12.14 22.69 1.49
N VAL A 358 10.89 22.47 1.91
CA VAL A 358 10.40 21.16 2.38
C VAL A 358 9.79 20.30 1.29
N GLU A 359 9.67 20.81 0.05
CA GLU A 359 8.95 20.06 -1.00
C GLU A 359 9.60 18.70 -1.29
N HIS A 360 10.93 18.58 -1.22
CA HIS A 360 11.60 17.28 -1.41
C HIS A 360 11.32 16.26 -0.31
N LEU A 361 10.94 16.68 0.91
CA LEU A 361 10.45 15.74 1.93
C LEU A 361 9.01 15.32 1.63
N LYS A 362 8.17 16.20 1.06
CA LYS A 362 6.81 15.86 0.60
C LYS A 362 6.82 14.96 -0.63
N ASP A 363 7.67 15.25 -1.61
CA ASP A 363 7.91 14.44 -2.82
C ASP A 363 8.35 13.01 -2.47
N ALA A 364 9.03 12.84 -1.32
CA ALA A 364 9.50 11.55 -0.80
C ALA A 364 8.52 10.87 0.18
N ASN A 365 7.67 11.65 0.84
CA ASN A 365 6.76 11.19 1.89
C ASN A 365 5.50 12.07 1.93
N ASP A 366 4.43 11.60 1.27
CA ASP A 366 3.14 12.31 1.19
C ASP A 366 2.55 12.66 2.57
N ASP A 367 2.89 11.93 3.64
CA ASP A 367 2.45 12.30 5.01
C ASP A 367 2.87 13.72 5.38
N ALA A 368 3.99 14.24 4.85
CA ALA A 368 4.43 15.62 5.08
C ALA A 368 3.39 16.66 4.60
N LEU A 369 2.47 16.29 3.69
CA LEU A 369 1.33 17.12 3.32
C LEU A 369 0.30 17.26 4.45
N CYS A 370 0.25 16.31 5.39
CA CYS A 370 -0.59 16.35 6.60
C CYS A 370 -0.02 17.24 7.72
N TYR A 371 1.19 17.79 7.54
CA TYR A 371 1.82 18.70 8.50
C TYR A 371 1.82 20.15 7.98
N THR A 372 1.69 21.10 8.90
CA THR A 372 2.04 22.50 8.66
C THR A 372 3.53 22.67 8.93
N TRP A 373 4.26 23.21 7.95
CA TRP A 373 5.71 23.42 8.01
C TRP A 373 6.01 24.92 8.14
N THR A 374 6.63 25.30 9.25
CA THR A 374 7.05 26.67 9.53
C THR A 374 8.57 26.72 9.51
N LYS A 375 9.14 27.59 8.68
CA LYS A 375 10.60 27.78 8.61
C LYS A 375 11.08 28.46 9.89
N ILE A 376 12.13 27.92 10.51
CA ILE A 376 12.67 28.42 11.77
C ILE A 376 13.69 29.52 11.48
N ASP A 377 13.61 30.64 12.21
CA ASP A 377 14.59 31.73 12.15
C ASP A 377 15.79 31.41 13.04
N HIS A 378 16.88 30.98 12.40
CA HIS A 378 18.16 30.67 13.05
C HIS A 378 18.90 31.91 13.63
N THR A 379 18.36 33.12 13.49
CA THR A 379 18.94 34.35 14.08
C THR A 379 18.28 34.75 15.40
N SER A 380 17.16 34.13 15.77
CA SER A 380 16.51 34.34 17.08
C SER A 380 16.96 33.28 18.08
N GLN A 381 17.51 33.70 19.23
CA GLN A 381 17.93 32.80 20.31
C GLN A 381 16.78 31.91 20.80
N GLU A 382 15.56 32.44 20.91
CA GLU A 382 14.33 31.70 21.24
C GLU A 382 14.10 30.51 20.30
N MET A 383 14.32 30.72 19.00
CA MET A 383 14.15 29.71 17.96
C MET A 383 15.33 28.73 17.92
N MET A 384 16.54 29.17 18.26
CA MET A 384 17.69 28.28 18.44
C MET A 384 17.51 27.37 19.66
N ASP A 385 16.96 27.89 20.76
CA ASP A 385 16.66 27.15 21.98
C ASP A 385 15.50 26.16 21.76
N PHE A 386 14.45 26.55 21.00
CA PHE A 386 13.37 25.67 20.57
C PHE A 386 13.85 24.46 19.75
N VAL A 387 14.79 24.67 18.81
CA VAL A 387 15.44 23.56 18.07
C VAL A 387 16.22 22.66 19.03
N ALA A 388 16.90 23.26 20.00
CA ALA A 388 17.72 22.57 21.00
C ALA A 388 16.89 21.86 22.10
N GLU A 389 15.63 22.25 22.32
CA GLU A 389 14.62 21.54 23.13
C GLU A 389 14.17 20.29 22.37
N TYR A 390 13.61 20.44 21.17
CA TYR A 390 13.12 19.33 20.34
C TYR A 390 14.19 18.26 20.11
N TRP A 391 15.43 18.63 19.82
CA TRP A 391 16.49 17.64 19.55
C TRP A 391 17.12 17.03 20.81
N ALA A 392 16.81 17.55 22.00
CA ALA A 392 17.24 17.00 23.29
C ALA A 392 16.10 16.33 24.09
N ALA A 393 14.85 16.39 23.60
CA ALA A 393 13.71 15.75 24.22
C ALA A 393 13.76 14.22 24.10
N ASP A 394 13.24 13.53 25.12
CA ASP A 394 13.18 12.08 25.24
C ASP A 394 11.82 11.68 25.85
N VAL A 395 11.49 10.39 25.81
CA VAL A 395 10.25 9.84 26.40
C VAL A 395 10.23 10.04 27.92
N ASP A 396 9.04 10.24 28.49
CA ASP A 396 8.79 10.67 29.88
C ASP A 396 9.34 12.06 30.25
N GLY A 397 9.97 12.76 29.29
CA GLY A 397 10.31 14.18 29.38
C GLY A 397 9.12 15.10 29.10
N TYR A 398 9.37 16.41 29.06
CA TYR A 398 8.39 17.42 28.67
C TYR A 398 8.89 18.23 27.47
N LEU A 399 7.97 18.58 26.59
CA LEU A 399 8.21 19.42 25.41
C LEU A 399 7.04 20.40 25.27
N GLU A 400 7.31 21.70 25.15
CA GLU A 400 6.31 22.78 25.18
C GLU A 400 5.33 22.68 26.37
N GLY A 401 5.80 22.16 27.51
CA GLY A 401 5.00 21.95 28.72
C GLY A 401 4.11 20.70 28.71
N LYS A 402 4.09 19.89 27.64
CA LYS A 402 3.34 18.63 27.55
C LYS A 402 4.26 17.42 27.73
N LEU A 403 3.76 16.37 28.37
CA LEU A 403 4.48 15.09 28.55
C LEU A 403 4.79 14.46 27.18
N VAL A 404 6.04 14.05 26.96
CA VAL A 404 6.48 13.32 25.76
C VAL A 404 6.24 11.82 25.97
N THR A 405 5.46 11.20 25.08
CA THR A 405 4.97 9.83 25.28
C THR A 405 5.30 8.86 24.14
N ASP A 406 5.78 9.38 23.00
CA ASP A 406 6.66 8.66 22.09
C ASP A 406 7.58 9.64 21.35
N GLY A 407 8.74 9.16 20.89
CA GLY A 407 9.72 9.94 20.14
C GLY A 407 10.40 9.11 19.04
N LYS A 408 10.72 9.75 17.91
CA LYS A 408 11.47 9.15 16.79
C LYS A 408 12.45 10.16 16.18
N VAL A 409 13.72 9.78 16.10
CA VAL A 409 14.77 10.58 15.44
C VAL A 409 15.11 9.98 14.07
N PHE A 410 14.95 10.79 13.02
CA PHE A 410 15.37 10.50 11.66
C PHE A 410 16.81 10.96 11.43
N LYS A 411 17.70 10.02 11.13
CA LYS A 411 19.13 10.24 10.81
C LYS A 411 19.63 9.21 9.80
#